data_AF-A0A4R0IXI1-F1
#
_entry.id   AF-A0A4R0IXI1-F1
#
_cell.length_a   1.000
_cell.length_b   1.000
_cell.length_c   1.000
_cell.angle_alpha   90.00
_cell.angle_beta   90.00
_cell.angle_gamma   90.00
#
_symmetry.space_group_name_H-M   'P 1'
#
loop_
_entity.id
_entity.type
_entity.pdbx_description
1 polymer ?
#
loop_
_entity_poly.entity_id
_entity_poly.type
_entity_poly.pdbx_seq_one_letter_code
_entity_poly.pdbx_strand_id
1 'polypeptide(L)'
;MRDNGLTATSYTSLGGIDPLVAEPVLDALKAAGIAAYCENQSEARTPEEAEEPVRIPVGYDEIFVDAEAVERARPVIDRSTEDAEWQSLVEQFNQPSAPGHDGGDEPVARWPASEDVDEKYEPLIDVPAGLTVEEKKTEDAEPPVRKADDAHDHYVPPEPPRGPRLDWISRLAWLGLLGGPLLLILAALLDFGTGRITTLAVTGFIGGFLTLVFRMKDRLPPGDGGDDGAVV
;
A
#
# COMPACT_ATOMS: atom_id res chain seq x y z
N MET A 1 -4.88 -26.60 -21.48
CA MET A 1 -5.91 -25.68 -22.03
C MET A 1 -7.16 -25.78 -21.17
N ARG A 2 -7.65 -24.66 -20.66
CA ARG A 2 -8.90 -24.53 -19.88
C ARG A 2 -9.86 -23.69 -20.73
N ASP A 3 -11.07 -24.16 -20.99
CA ASP A 3 -12.05 -23.44 -21.82
C ASP A 3 -13.38 -23.22 -21.09
N ASN A 4 -14.15 -22.24 -21.54
CA ASN A 4 -15.42 -21.91 -20.91
C ASN A 4 -16.65 -22.61 -21.52
N GLY A 5 -16.43 -23.59 -22.41
CA GLY A 5 -17.46 -24.40 -23.07
C GLY A 5 -18.21 -23.70 -24.22
N LEU A 6 -17.83 -22.48 -24.59
CA LEU A 6 -18.34 -21.77 -25.76
C LEU A 6 -17.30 -21.81 -26.89
N THR A 7 -17.78 -21.75 -28.14
CA THR A 7 -16.92 -21.82 -29.33
C THR A 7 -17.09 -20.59 -30.21
N ALA A 8 -16.00 -20.01 -30.70
CA ALA A 8 -15.98 -18.95 -31.70
C ALA A 8 -15.29 -19.39 -33.00
N THR A 9 -15.55 -18.63 -34.07
CA THR A 9 -14.94 -18.85 -35.40
C THR A 9 -13.45 -18.51 -35.41
N SER A 10 -13.04 -17.51 -34.63
CA SER A 10 -11.64 -17.09 -34.47
C SER A 10 -11.40 -16.55 -33.08
N TYR A 11 -10.18 -16.75 -32.59
CA TYR A 11 -9.74 -16.30 -31.27
C TYR A 11 -8.60 -15.30 -31.40
N THR A 12 -8.48 -14.41 -30.42
CA THR A 12 -7.42 -13.41 -30.28
C THR A 12 -6.91 -13.42 -28.85
N SER A 13 -5.58 -13.42 -28.69
CA SER A 13 -4.94 -13.30 -27.38
C SER A 13 -5.15 -11.89 -26.80
N LEU A 14 -5.49 -11.83 -25.51
CA LEU A 14 -5.54 -10.59 -24.74
C LEU A 14 -4.41 -10.49 -23.69
N GLY A 15 -3.45 -11.42 -23.71
CA GLY A 15 -2.25 -11.39 -22.87
C GLY A 15 -2.28 -12.38 -21.70
N GLY A 16 -1.32 -12.21 -20.79
CA GLY A 16 -1.15 -13.08 -19.62
C GLY A 16 -2.12 -12.75 -18.49
N ILE A 17 -2.65 -13.78 -17.84
CA ILE A 17 -3.50 -13.74 -16.66
C ILE A 17 -2.95 -14.67 -15.57
N ASP A 18 -3.18 -14.33 -14.30
CA ASP A 18 -2.80 -15.20 -13.19
C ASP A 18 -3.58 -16.54 -13.26
N PRO A 19 -2.92 -17.71 -13.22
CA PRO A 19 -3.60 -19.01 -13.25
C PRO A 19 -4.62 -19.24 -12.12
N LEU A 20 -4.51 -18.51 -11.01
CA LEU A 20 -5.45 -18.55 -9.88
C LEU A 20 -6.77 -17.86 -10.18
N VAL A 21 -6.77 -16.82 -11.01
CA VAL A 21 -7.99 -16.06 -11.38
C VAL A 21 -8.55 -16.46 -12.74
N ALA A 22 -7.82 -17.29 -13.50
CA ALA A 22 -8.21 -17.74 -14.83
C ALA A 22 -9.60 -18.42 -14.88
N GLU A 23 -9.92 -19.28 -13.91
CA GLU A 23 -11.23 -19.97 -13.87
C GLU A 23 -12.41 -18.99 -13.62
N PRO A 24 -12.39 -18.13 -12.57
CA PRO A 24 -13.40 -17.09 -12.38
C PRO A 24 -13.63 -16.19 -13.60
N VAL A 25 -12.55 -15.83 -14.30
CA VAL A 25 -12.59 -14.98 -15.49
C VAL A 25 -13.25 -15.71 -16.68
N LEU A 26 -12.94 -16.99 -16.88
CA LEU A 26 -13.58 -17.82 -17.90
C LEU A 26 -15.09 -17.98 -17.63
N ASP A 27 -15.48 -18.14 -16.37
CA ASP A 27 -16.89 -18.19 -15.95
C ASP A 27 -17.61 -16.86 -16.19
N ALA A 28 -16.96 -15.73 -15.88
CA ALA A 28 -17.51 -14.40 -16.14
C ALA A 28 -17.70 -14.15 -17.65
N LEU A 29 -16.74 -14.56 -18.49
CA LEU A 29 -16.84 -14.48 -19.95
C LEU A 29 -17.94 -15.38 -20.50
N LYS A 30 -18.11 -16.57 -19.93
CA LYS A 30 -19.22 -17.49 -20.26
C LYS A 30 -20.57 -16.87 -19.95
N ALA A 31 -20.71 -16.25 -18.77
CA ALA A 31 -21.93 -15.54 -18.38
C ALA A 31 -22.24 -14.36 -19.30
N ALA A 32 -21.20 -13.71 -19.85
CA ALA A 32 -21.32 -12.67 -20.88
C ALA A 32 -21.55 -13.23 -22.30
N GLY A 33 -21.59 -14.55 -22.48
CA GLY A 33 -21.78 -15.21 -23.78
C GLY A 33 -20.59 -15.06 -24.72
N ILE A 34 -19.37 -14.90 -24.18
CA ILE A 34 -18.13 -14.72 -24.94
C ILE A 34 -17.33 -16.01 -24.88
N ALA A 35 -17.01 -16.60 -26.04
CA ALA A 35 -16.16 -17.77 -26.10
C ALA A 35 -14.72 -17.41 -25.72
N ALA A 36 -14.13 -18.17 -24.80
CA ALA A 36 -12.79 -17.93 -24.31
C ALA A 36 -12.12 -19.21 -23.80
N TYR A 37 -10.79 -19.23 -23.85
CA TYR A 37 -9.96 -20.27 -23.27
C TYR A 37 -8.61 -19.71 -22.79
N CYS A 38 -7.96 -20.44 -21.90
CA CYS A 38 -6.62 -20.15 -21.39
C CYS A 38 -5.64 -21.28 -21.74
N GLU A 39 -4.43 -20.91 -22.15
CA GLU A 39 -3.30 -21.82 -22.35
C GLU A 39 -2.20 -21.56 -21.32
N ASN A 40 -1.64 -22.61 -20.73
CA ASN A 40 -0.59 -22.48 -19.73
C ASN A 40 0.78 -22.36 -20.44
N GLN A 41 1.41 -21.20 -20.31
CA GLN A 41 2.71 -20.90 -20.95
C GLN A 41 3.88 -21.72 -20.35
N SER A 42 3.71 -22.37 -19.19
CA SER A 42 4.74 -23.25 -18.62
C SER A 42 4.89 -24.59 -19.36
N GLU A 43 3.88 -25.04 -20.10
CA GLU A 43 3.95 -26.22 -20.97
C GLU A 43 4.56 -25.91 -22.36
N ALA A 44 4.67 -24.63 -22.73
CA ALA A 44 5.17 -24.19 -24.04
C ALA A 44 6.71 -24.03 -24.12
N ARG A 45 7.43 -24.10 -23.00
CA ARG A 45 8.90 -24.00 -22.99
C ARG A 45 9.50 -25.31 -23.48
N THR A 46 10.08 -25.31 -24.68
CA THR A 46 10.84 -26.45 -25.22
C THR A 46 12.03 -26.79 -24.32
N PRO A 47 12.42 -28.08 -24.19
CA PRO A 47 13.45 -28.53 -23.23
C PRO A 47 14.83 -27.88 -23.35
N GLU A 48 15.11 -27.18 -24.46
CA GLU A 48 16.43 -26.60 -24.78
C GLU A 48 16.72 -25.26 -24.06
N GLU A 49 15.72 -24.59 -23.49
CA GLU A 49 15.89 -23.30 -22.78
C GLU A 49 15.89 -23.43 -21.23
N ALA A 50 16.04 -24.64 -20.71
CA ALA A 50 15.84 -24.97 -19.28
C ALA A 50 17.10 -24.82 -18.37
N GLU A 51 18.17 -24.16 -18.82
CA GLU A 51 19.46 -24.13 -18.07
C GLU A 51 19.69 -22.91 -17.17
N GLU A 52 18.75 -21.95 -17.03
CA GLU A 52 18.90 -20.85 -16.06
C GLU A 52 18.34 -21.18 -14.66
N PRO A 53 19.00 -20.75 -13.56
CA PRO A 53 18.61 -21.10 -12.20
C PRO A 53 17.20 -20.61 -11.88
N VAL A 54 16.43 -21.50 -11.27
CA VAL A 54 15.03 -21.34 -10.83
C VAL A 54 14.82 -20.00 -10.10
N ARG A 55 14.42 -18.96 -10.83
CA ARG A 55 13.42 -18.02 -10.31
C ARG A 55 12.12 -18.79 -10.31
N ILE A 56 11.37 -18.77 -9.21
CA ILE A 56 9.97 -19.24 -9.21
C ILE A 56 9.28 -18.47 -10.34
N PRO A 57 8.95 -19.09 -11.49
CA PRO A 57 8.19 -18.38 -12.50
C PRO A 57 6.79 -18.25 -11.92
N VAL A 58 6.33 -17.02 -11.73
CA VAL A 58 4.90 -16.76 -11.66
C VAL A 58 4.41 -17.08 -13.07
N GLY A 59 4.05 -18.35 -13.30
CA GLY A 59 3.53 -18.78 -14.59
C GLY A 59 2.26 -17.99 -14.85
N TYR A 60 2.15 -17.37 -16.02
CA TYR A 60 0.93 -16.73 -16.48
C TYR A 60 0.24 -17.68 -17.47
N ASP A 61 -1.07 -17.77 -17.39
CA ASP A 61 -1.89 -18.37 -18.44
C ASP A 61 -2.12 -17.30 -19.52
N GLU A 62 -2.07 -17.64 -20.80
CA GLU A 62 -2.44 -16.71 -21.87
C GLU A 62 -3.93 -16.89 -22.18
N ILE A 63 -4.69 -15.79 -22.11
CA ILE A 63 -6.14 -15.81 -22.36
C ILE A 63 -6.46 -15.44 -23.80
N PHE A 64 -7.29 -16.27 -24.43
CA PHE A 64 -7.79 -16.11 -25.78
C PHE A 64 -9.30 -15.95 -25.75
N VAL A 65 -9.82 -14.96 -26.49
CA VAL A 65 -11.26 -14.68 -26.59
C VAL A 65 -11.71 -14.59 -28.04
N ASP A 66 -13.01 -14.72 -28.29
CA ASP A 66 -13.62 -14.47 -29.60
C ASP A 66 -13.17 -13.13 -30.19
N ALA A 67 -12.59 -13.17 -31.39
CA ALA A 67 -12.03 -12.01 -32.06
C ALA A 67 -13.06 -10.90 -32.31
N GLU A 68 -14.35 -11.24 -32.48
CA GLU A 68 -15.43 -10.25 -32.66
C GLU A 68 -15.91 -9.65 -31.33
N ALA A 69 -15.51 -10.24 -30.20
CA ALA A 69 -15.97 -9.87 -28.86
C ALA A 69 -14.92 -9.11 -28.01
N VAL A 70 -13.73 -8.85 -28.54
CA VAL A 70 -12.60 -8.26 -27.79
C VAL A 70 -12.97 -7.01 -26.99
N GLU A 71 -13.67 -6.06 -27.60
CA GLU A 71 -14.08 -4.81 -26.94
C GLU A 71 -15.09 -5.04 -25.81
N ARG A 72 -15.90 -6.10 -25.89
CA ARG A 72 -16.82 -6.52 -24.82
C ARG A 72 -16.11 -7.35 -23.74
N ALA A 73 -15.09 -8.12 -24.12
CA ALA A 73 -14.37 -9.01 -23.23
C ALA A 73 -13.47 -8.25 -22.25
N ARG A 74 -12.76 -7.21 -22.71
CA ARG A 74 -11.84 -6.40 -21.89
C ARG A 74 -12.45 -5.91 -20.56
N PRO A 75 -13.61 -5.23 -20.53
CA PRO A 75 -14.20 -4.78 -19.27
C PRO A 75 -14.75 -5.92 -18.39
N VAL A 76 -15.09 -7.08 -18.98
CA VAL A 76 -15.51 -8.25 -18.21
C VAL A 76 -14.31 -8.86 -17.51
N ILE A 77 -13.20 -9.04 -18.24
CA ILE A 77 -11.93 -9.57 -17.71
C ILE A 77 -11.43 -8.71 -16.56
N ASP A 78 -11.33 -7.40 -16.78
CA ASP A 78 -10.85 -6.41 -15.79
C ASP A 78 -11.61 -6.54 -14.45
N ARG A 79 -12.94 -6.45 -14.51
CA ARG A 79 -13.79 -6.59 -13.32
C ARG A 79 -13.68 -7.99 -12.68
N SER A 80 -13.72 -9.05 -13.49
CA SER A 80 -13.69 -10.42 -12.95
C SER A 80 -12.35 -10.78 -12.32
N THR A 81 -11.25 -10.19 -12.80
CA THR A 81 -9.92 -10.34 -12.20
C THR A 81 -9.87 -9.65 -10.85
N GLU A 82 -10.29 -8.38 -10.78
CA GLU A 82 -10.34 -7.64 -9.51
C GLU A 82 -11.25 -8.33 -8.48
N ASP A 83 -12.43 -8.77 -8.90
CA ASP A 83 -13.38 -9.48 -8.04
C ASP A 83 -12.78 -10.79 -7.51
N ALA A 84 -12.08 -11.56 -8.36
CA ALA A 84 -11.44 -12.82 -7.97
C ALA A 84 -10.25 -12.60 -7.02
N GLU A 85 -9.42 -11.59 -7.26
CA GLU A 85 -8.32 -11.20 -6.38
C GLU A 85 -8.85 -10.78 -5.00
N TRP A 86 -9.92 -9.98 -4.96
CA TRP A 86 -10.53 -9.55 -3.71
C TRP A 86 -11.16 -10.72 -2.94
N GLN A 87 -11.85 -11.63 -3.63
CA GLN A 87 -12.40 -12.84 -3.02
C GLN A 87 -11.30 -13.71 -2.39
N SER A 88 -10.16 -13.88 -3.07
CA SER A 88 -8.99 -14.60 -2.54
C SER A 88 -8.46 -13.96 -1.25
N LEU A 89 -8.34 -12.62 -1.23
CA LEU A 89 -7.93 -11.89 -0.04
C LEU A 89 -8.90 -12.07 1.12
N VAL A 90 -10.22 -12.06 0.86
CA VAL A 90 -11.24 -12.26 1.89
C VAL A 90 -11.28 -13.70 2.38
N GLU A 91 -11.10 -14.67 1.50
CA GLU A 91 -11.00 -16.07 1.91
C GLU A 91 -9.77 -16.28 2.80
N GLN A 92 -8.61 -15.77 2.40
CA GLN A 92 -7.39 -15.81 3.20
C GLN A 92 -7.55 -15.10 4.54
N PHE A 93 -8.21 -13.94 4.56
CA PHE A 93 -8.49 -13.21 5.78
C PHE A 93 -9.38 -13.98 6.75
N ASN A 94 -10.36 -14.72 6.23
CA ASN A 94 -11.27 -15.55 7.04
C ASN A 94 -10.70 -16.94 7.38
N GLN A 95 -9.51 -17.30 6.90
CA GLN A 95 -8.86 -18.53 7.33
C GLN A 95 -8.58 -18.47 8.85
N PRO A 96 -8.87 -19.54 9.59
CA PRO A 96 -8.51 -19.60 10.99
C PRO A 96 -7.00 -19.38 11.12
N SER A 97 -6.65 -18.50 12.04
CA SER A 97 -5.25 -18.27 12.41
C SER A 97 -4.67 -19.52 13.09
N ALA A 98 -3.38 -19.50 13.44
CA ALA A 98 -2.74 -20.62 14.14
C ALA A 98 -3.59 -21.08 15.36
N PRO A 99 -3.60 -22.39 15.69
CA PRO A 99 -4.40 -22.92 16.78
C PRO A 99 -4.24 -22.09 18.07
N GLY A 100 -5.36 -21.61 18.62
CA GLY A 100 -5.40 -20.78 19.82
C GLY A 100 -5.57 -19.27 19.57
N HIS A 101 -5.44 -18.76 18.34
CA HIS A 101 -5.51 -17.31 18.07
C HIS A 101 -6.96 -16.76 17.93
N ASP A 102 -7.94 -17.65 17.84
CA ASP A 102 -9.37 -17.38 17.63
C ASP A 102 -10.29 -17.96 18.72
N GLY A 103 -9.72 -18.25 19.91
CA GLY A 103 -10.51 -18.61 21.11
C GLY A 103 -10.72 -20.11 21.33
N GLY A 104 -9.74 -20.95 20.94
CA GLY A 104 -9.70 -22.37 21.30
C GLY A 104 -9.40 -22.64 22.78
N ASP A 105 -9.27 -23.92 23.15
CA ASP A 105 -9.07 -24.36 24.54
C ASP A 105 -7.80 -23.77 25.21
N GLU A 106 -6.80 -23.38 24.42
CA GLU A 106 -5.63 -22.60 24.85
C GLU A 106 -5.54 -21.31 24.02
N PRO A 107 -6.20 -20.22 24.45
CA PRO A 107 -6.17 -18.97 23.71
C PRO A 107 -4.78 -18.32 23.82
N VAL A 108 -4.13 -18.11 22.68
CA VAL A 108 -2.91 -17.32 22.57
C VAL A 108 -3.33 -15.88 22.31
N ALA A 109 -3.07 -14.99 23.27
CA ALA A 109 -3.40 -13.58 23.14
C ALA A 109 -2.78 -12.98 21.87
N ARG A 110 -3.55 -12.15 21.16
CA ARG A 110 -3.11 -11.51 19.90
C ARG A 110 -2.04 -10.44 20.14
N TRP A 111 -1.84 -10.07 21.39
CA TRP A 111 -0.98 -9.00 21.85
C TRP A 111 -0.37 -9.39 23.23
N PRO A 112 0.79 -8.85 23.63
CA PRO A 112 1.40 -9.19 24.92
C PRO A 112 0.47 -8.90 26.10
N ALA A 113 0.35 -9.85 27.03
CA ALA A 113 -0.51 -9.71 28.22
C ALA A 113 -0.12 -8.51 29.12
N SER A 114 1.09 -7.97 28.98
CA SER A 114 1.52 -6.75 29.69
C SER A 114 0.81 -5.48 29.22
N GLU A 115 0.24 -5.52 28.02
CA GLU A 115 -0.47 -4.42 27.37
C GLU A 115 -2.00 -4.65 27.38
N ASP A 116 -2.47 -5.77 27.95
CA ASP A 116 -3.89 -6.00 28.18
C ASP A 116 -4.38 -4.99 29.23
N VAL A 117 -5.41 -4.25 28.85
CA VAL A 117 -6.07 -3.31 29.75
C VAL A 117 -7.08 -4.07 30.59
N ASP A 118 -7.10 -3.85 31.91
CA ASP A 118 -8.09 -4.46 32.79
C ASP A 118 -9.51 -4.17 32.28
N GLU A 119 -10.39 -5.18 32.34
CA GLU A 119 -11.80 -5.12 31.90
C GLU A 119 -12.63 -4.01 32.60
N LYS A 120 -12.07 -3.43 33.67
CA LYS A 120 -12.59 -2.28 34.42
C LYS A 120 -12.16 -0.92 33.86
N TYR A 121 -11.55 -0.88 32.67
CA TYR A 121 -11.14 0.37 32.05
C TYR A 121 -12.37 1.18 31.62
N GLU A 122 -12.71 2.20 32.41
CA GLU A 122 -13.59 3.26 31.96
C GLU A 122 -12.80 4.08 30.92
N PRO A 123 -13.26 4.19 29.66
CA PRO A 123 -12.54 4.95 28.66
C PRO A 123 -12.39 6.41 29.13
N LEU A 124 -11.15 6.85 29.39
CA LEU A 124 -10.86 8.25 29.73
C LEU A 124 -11.10 9.21 28.55
N ILE A 125 -11.43 8.69 27.38
CA ILE A 125 -11.75 9.47 26.19
C ILE A 125 -13.27 9.51 26.05
N ASP A 126 -13.83 10.70 26.26
CA ASP A 126 -15.22 11.01 25.90
C ASP A 126 -15.36 10.83 24.38
N VAL A 127 -15.90 9.68 23.97
CA VAL A 127 -16.23 9.42 22.57
C VAL A 127 -17.35 10.41 22.21
N PRO A 128 -17.18 11.27 21.19
CA PRO A 128 -18.20 12.26 20.86
C PRO A 128 -19.53 11.56 20.59
N ALA A 129 -20.56 11.95 21.34
CA ALA A 129 -21.88 11.35 21.33
C ALA A 129 -22.43 11.25 19.90
N GLY A 130 -22.45 10.03 19.36
CA GLY A 130 -22.88 9.75 18.00
C GLY A 130 -22.88 8.27 17.61
N LEU A 131 -22.14 7.41 18.32
CA LEU A 131 -22.27 5.95 18.21
C LEU A 131 -23.09 5.43 19.39
N THR A 132 -24.37 5.14 19.16
CA THR A 132 -25.23 4.46 20.13
C THR A 132 -24.93 2.97 20.11
N VAL A 133 -24.17 2.49 21.10
CA VAL A 133 -24.24 1.08 21.52
C VAL A 133 -25.46 0.98 22.44
N GLU A 134 -26.48 0.21 22.06
CA GLU A 134 -27.62 0.00 22.95
C GLU A 134 -27.21 -0.88 24.13
N GLU A 135 -26.91 -0.25 25.26
CA GLU A 135 -26.67 -0.94 26.52
C GLU A 135 -27.97 -1.11 27.32
N LYS A 136 -28.16 -2.36 27.76
CA LYS A 136 -29.31 -2.86 28.47
C LYS A 136 -29.45 -2.18 29.84
N LYS A 137 -30.61 -1.54 30.04
CA LYS A 137 -31.07 -0.88 31.28
C LYS A 137 -30.91 -1.77 32.52
N THR A 138 -30.10 -1.32 33.47
CA THR A 138 -30.11 -1.82 34.86
C THR A 138 -30.60 -0.68 35.76
N GLU A 139 -31.55 -0.99 36.63
CA GLU A 139 -32.30 -0.07 37.49
C GLU A 139 -31.44 0.60 38.58
N ASP A 140 -31.77 1.86 38.86
CA ASP A 140 -31.60 2.61 40.11
C ASP A 140 -30.25 2.51 40.85
N ALA A 141 -29.17 2.95 40.20
CA ALA A 141 -27.99 3.43 40.91
C ALA A 141 -27.96 4.97 40.88
N GLU A 142 -27.95 5.61 42.04
CA GLU A 142 -27.62 7.03 42.15
C GLU A 142 -26.30 7.29 41.39
N PRO A 143 -26.24 8.27 40.48
CA PRO A 143 -25.02 8.54 39.74
C PRO A 143 -23.90 8.82 40.74
N PRO A 144 -22.72 8.18 40.62
CA PRO A 144 -21.61 8.49 41.49
C PRO A 144 -21.32 9.99 41.37
N VAL A 145 -21.18 10.65 42.52
CA VAL A 145 -20.80 12.07 42.56
C VAL A 145 -19.46 12.18 41.84
N ARG A 146 -19.48 12.70 40.61
CA ARG A 146 -18.26 13.04 39.87
C ARG A 146 -17.42 13.90 40.80
N LYS A 147 -16.25 13.42 41.20
CA LYS A 147 -15.26 14.31 41.81
C LYS A 147 -15.03 15.40 40.77
N ALA A 148 -15.24 16.65 41.15
CA ALA A 148 -14.99 17.78 40.27
C ALA A 148 -13.58 17.60 39.69
N ASP A 149 -13.48 17.56 38.36
CA ASP A 149 -12.20 17.47 37.65
C ASP A 149 -11.27 18.52 38.26
N ASP A 150 -10.18 18.07 38.88
CA ASP A 150 -9.20 18.99 39.43
C ASP A 150 -8.56 19.71 38.24
N ALA A 151 -8.89 20.99 38.06
CA ALA A 151 -8.40 21.81 36.95
C ALA A 151 -6.87 21.90 36.88
N HIS A 152 -6.18 21.40 37.91
CA HIS A 152 -4.74 21.36 38.05
C HIS A 152 -4.06 20.09 37.49
N ASP A 153 -4.81 19.04 37.12
CA ASP A 153 -4.24 17.80 36.54
C ASP A 153 -4.25 17.80 35.00
N HIS A 154 -4.63 18.91 34.35
CA HIS A 154 -4.55 19.04 32.90
C HIS A 154 -3.11 19.35 32.46
N TYR A 155 -2.43 18.35 31.89
CA TYR A 155 -1.13 18.56 31.27
C TYR A 155 -1.25 19.56 30.11
N VAL A 156 -0.73 20.76 30.30
CA VAL A 156 -0.54 21.73 29.21
C VAL A 156 0.85 21.47 28.63
N PRO A 157 0.95 20.92 27.40
CA PRO A 157 2.24 20.73 26.77
C PRO A 157 2.97 22.08 26.72
N PRO A 158 4.26 22.12 27.08
CA PRO A 158 5.04 23.34 26.99
C PRO A 158 5.01 23.82 25.52
N GLU A 159 4.99 25.14 25.32
CA GLU A 159 5.06 25.68 23.97
C GLU A 159 6.30 25.12 23.24
N PRO A 160 6.14 24.58 22.02
CA PRO A 160 7.26 23.98 21.31
C PRO A 160 8.36 25.02 21.11
N PRO A 161 9.65 24.63 21.25
CA PRO A 161 10.75 25.55 21.02
C PRO A 161 10.67 26.12 19.60
N ARG A 162 11.03 27.40 19.44
CA ARG A 162 10.98 28.06 18.12
C ARG A 162 11.79 27.26 17.11
N GLY A 163 11.15 26.95 15.98
CA GLY A 163 11.77 26.17 14.91
C GLY A 163 13.11 26.78 14.43
N PRO A 164 14.05 25.94 13.95
CA PRO A 164 15.33 26.41 13.45
C PRO A 164 15.15 27.40 12.30
N ARG A 165 15.88 28.53 12.36
CA ARG A 165 15.86 29.50 11.26
C ARG A 165 16.59 28.94 10.04
N LEU A 166 16.02 29.19 8.85
CA LEU A 166 16.65 28.82 7.58
C LEU A 166 17.89 29.70 7.34
N ASP A 167 19.07 29.11 7.47
CA ASP A 167 20.38 29.72 7.21
C ASP A 167 20.54 30.11 5.72
N TRP A 168 21.40 31.09 5.42
CA TRP A 168 21.61 31.61 4.06
C TRP A 168 22.12 30.52 3.10
N ILE A 169 22.95 29.60 3.59
CA ILE A 169 23.43 28.44 2.85
C ILE A 169 22.27 27.53 2.45
N SER A 170 21.33 27.29 3.37
CA SER A 170 20.15 26.48 3.10
C SER A 170 19.25 27.13 2.05
N ARG A 171 19.11 28.46 2.06
CA ARG A 171 18.37 29.19 1.02
C ARG A 171 19.01 29.04 -0.36
N LEU A 172 20.33 29.17 -0.46
CA LEU A 172 21.05 28.96 -1.72
C LEU A 172 20.93 27.53 -2.22
N ALA A 173 20.96 26.56 -1.30
CA ALA A 173 20.86 25.16 -1.67
C ALA A 173 19.46 24.81 -2.21
N TRP A 174 18.40 25.33 -1.59
CA TRP A 174 17.03 25.26 -2.12
C TRP A 174 16.87 26.00 -3.45
N LEU A 175 17.54 27.14 -3.62
CA LEU A 175 17.55 27.86 -4.90
C LEU A 175 18.23 27.04 -5.99
N GLY A 176 19.32 26.34 -5.72
CA GLY A 176 19.93 25.42 -6.67
C GLY A 176 19.02 24.23 -6.99
N LEU A 177 18.46 23.61 -5.95
CA LEU A 177 17.62 22.41 -6.04
C LEU A 177 16.32 22.66 -6.84
N LEU A 178 15.63 23.76 -6.59
CA LEU A 178 14.40 24.11 -7.31
C LEU A 178 14.67 24.96 -8.55
N GLY A 179 15.61 25.88 -8.46
CA GLY A 179 15.91 26.83 -9.53
C GLY A 179 16.59 26.17 -10.74
N GLY A 180 17.42 25.15 -10.56
CA GLY A 180 18.02 24.42 -11.69
C GLY A 180 16.97 23.77 -12.60
N PRO A 181 16.10 22.88 -12.08
CA PRO A 181 15.02 22.27 -12.85
C PRO A 181 14.05 23.30 -13.43
N LEU A 182 13.66 24.31 -12.64
CA LEU A 182 12.76 25.37 -13.12
C LEU A 182 13.38 26.17 -14.28
N LEU A 183 14.68 26.46 -14.22
CA LEU A 183 15.40 27.17 -15.26
C LEU A 183 15.56 26.32 -16.53
N LEU A 184 15.70 25.00 -16.42
CA LEU A 184 15.66 24.09 -17.57
C LEU A 184 14.28 24.10 -18.24
N ILE A 185 13.21 24.03 -17.46
CA ILE A 185 11.83 24.10 -17.98
C ILE A 185 11.60 25.44 -18.68
N LEU A 186 12.02 26.55 -18.07
CA LEU A 186 11.87 27.88 -18.67
C LEU A 186 12.70 28.04 -19.96
N ALA A 187 13.92 27.50 -19.98
CA ALA A 187 14.78 27.52 -21.16
C ALA A 187 14.19 26.70 -22.31
N ALA A 188 13.51 25.59 -22.02
CA ALA A 188 12.80 24.78 -23.00
C ALA A 188 11.53 25.48 -23.53
N LEU A 189 10.78 26.15 -22.67
CA LEU A 189 9.52 26.83 -23.05
C LEU A 189 9.76 28.11 -23.88
N LEU A 190 10.80 28.87 -23.57
CA LEU A 190 11.09 30.14 -24.24
C LEU A 190 12.25 30.02 -25.26
N ASP A 191 12.70 28.79 -25.55
CA ASP A 191 13.72 28.44 -26.55
C ASP A 191 15.03 29.26 -26.46
N PHE A 192 15.44 29.62 -25.23
CA PHE A 192 16.68 30.39 -24.99
C PHE A 192 17.82 29.52 -24.44
N GLY A 193 17.66 28.20 -24.43
CA GLY A 193 18.58 27.22 -23.84
C GLY A 193 19.95 27.12 -24.52
N THR A 194 20.77 28.16 -24.40
CA THR A 194 22.19 28.07 -24.78
C THR A 194 22.91 27.06 -23.89
N GLY A 195 23.94 26.38 -24.41
CA GLY A 195 24.68 25.37 -23.65
C GLY A 195 25.21 25.86 -22.29
N ARG A 196 25.47 27.17 -22.14
CA ARG A 196 25.91 27.78 -20.87
C ARG A 196 24.80 27.78 -19.81
N ILE A 197 23.56 28.04 -20.22
CA ILE A 197 22.39 28.07 -19.35
C ILE A 197 22.09 26.66 -18.86
N THR A 198 22.12 25.67 -19.75
CA THR A 198 21.97 24.26 -19.39
C THR A 198 23.04 23.80 -18.41
N THR A 199 24.32 24.13 -18.66
CA THR A 199 25.42 23.78 -17.74
C THR A 199 25.26 24.44 -16.36
N LEU A 200 24.86 25.71 -16.31
CA LEU A 200 24.57 26.41 -15.04
C LEU A 200 23.41 25.78 -14.29
N ALA A 201 22.33 25.40 -14.98
CA ALA A 201 21.16 24.77 -14.38
C ALA A 201 21.50 23.42 -13.74
N VAL A 202 22.23 22.57 -14.48
CA VAL A 202 22.63 21.24 -14.03
C VAL A 202 23.63 21.34 -12.88
N THR A 203 24.63 22.21 -12.99
CA THR A 203 25.65 22.38 -11.93
C THR A 203 25.04 22.98 -10.67
N GLY A 204 24.13 23.95 -10.81
CA GLY A 204 23.39 24.55 -9.70
C GLY A 204 22.48 23.54 -8.99
N PHE A 205 21.77 22.69 -9.75
CA PHE A 205 20.95 21.61 -9.21
C PHE A 205 21.78 20.61 -8.40
N ILE A 206 22.86 20.07 -8.99
CA ILE A 206 23.73 19.10 -8.34
C ILE A 206 24.39 19.70 -7.10
N GLY A 207 24.92 20.93 -7.20
CA GLY A 207 25.54 21.63 -6.08
C GLY A 207 24.55 21.90 -4.93
N GLY A 208 23.33 22.32 -5.26
CA GLY A 208 22.25 22.51 -4.30
C GLY A 208 21.90 21.20 -3.58
N PHE A 209 21.63 20.13 -4.34
CA PHE A 209 21.29 18.81 -3.79
C PHE A 209 22.38 18.25 -2.87
N LEU A 210 23.65 18.23 -3.32
CA LEU A 210 24.77 17.74 -2.52
C LEU A 210 24.95 18.53 -1.22
N THR A 211 24.75 19.85 -1.26
CA THR A 211 24.82 20.70 -0.07
C THR A 211 23.74 20.34 0.97
N LEU A 212 22.52 19.98 0.55
CA LEU A 212 21.49 19.50 1.48
C LEU A 212 21.87 18.16 2.11
N VAL A 213 22.29 17.19 1.30
CA VAL A 213 22.61 15.83 1.75
C VAL A 213 23.73 15.84 2.79
N PHE A 214 24.83 16.55 2.52
CA PHE A 214 25.93 16.63 3.48
C PHE A 214 25.50 17.29 4.79
N ARG A 215 24.69 18.36 4.71
CA ARG A 215 24.21 19.06 5.91
C ARG A 215 23.20 18.27 6.71
N MET A 216 22.44 17.36 6.09
CA MET A 216 21.56 16.44 6.82
C MET A 216 22.38 15.45 7.65
N LYS A 217 23.49 14.94 7.10
CA LYS A 217 24.39 14.01 7.79
C LYS A 217 25.02 14.61 9.06
N ASP A 218 25.27 15.91 9.06
CA ASP A 218 25.89 16.62 10.19
C ASP A 218 24.93 16.95 11.34
N ARG A 219 23.61 16.69 11.19
CA ARG A 219 22.59 16.95 12.21
C ARG A 219 22.27 15.77 13.11
N LEU A 220 22.84 14.60 12.85
CA LEU A 220 22.64 13.44 13.69
C LEU A 220 23.52 13.57 14.95
N PRO A 221 22.96 13.52 16.17
CA PRO A 221 23.76 13.54 17.39
C PRO A 221 24.76 12.35 17.38
N PRO A 222 26.04 12.56 17.74
CA PRO A 222 26.97 11.45 17.91
C PRO A 222 26.54 10.62 19.13
N GLY A 223 25.78 9.55 18.91
CA GLY A 223 25.31 8.66 19.98
C GLY A 223 24.03 7.88 19.67
N ASP A 224 23.22 8.28 18.68
CA ASP A 224 21.98 7.59 18.30
C ASP A 224 22.23 6.43 17.32
N GLY A 225 23.26 5.65 17.62
CA GLY A 225 23.62 4.45 16.87
C GLY A 225 22.92 3.25 17.46
N GLY A 226 21.68 3.00 17.03
CA GLY A 226 20.94 1.78 17.34
C GLY A 226 20.34 1.75 18.73
N ASP A 227 19.19 2.41 18.89
CA ASP A 227 18.23 1.99 19.91
C ASP A 227 17.70 0.60 19.49
N ASP A 228 18.30 -0.44 20.08
CA ASP A 228 17.86 -1.83 19.95
C ASP A 228 16.49 -1.95 20.65
N GLY A 229 15.45 -1.55 19.92
CA GLY A 229 14.05 -1.66 20.32
C GLY A 229 13.59 -3.11 20.35
N ALA A 230 14.09 -3.87 21.33
CA ALA A 230 13.51 -5.09 21.87
C ALA A 230 14.45 -5.66 22.95
N VAL A 231 14.05 -5.58 24.22
CA VAL A 231 14.55 -6.50 25.24
C VAL A 231 13.44 -7.51 25.51
N VAL A 232 13.72 -8.78 25.20
CA VAL A 232 12.85 -9.95 25.43
C VAL A 232 13.08 -10.47 26.84
#